data_AF-A0A6G0YF63-F1
#
_entry.id   AF-A0A6G0YF63-F1
#
_cell.length_a   1.000
_cell.length_b   1.000
_cell.length_c   1.000
_cell.angle_alpha   90.00
_cell.angle_beta   90.00
_cell.angle_gamma   90.00
#
_symmetry.space_group_name_H-M   'P 1'
#
loop_
_entity.id
_entity.type
_entity.pdbx_description
1 polymer ?
#
loop_
_entity_poly.entity_id
_entity_poly.type
_entity_poly.pdbx_seq_one_letter_code
_entity_poly.pdbx_strand_id
1 'polypeptide(L)'
;NAGVRGYLTRRLLRTEKAQMLKKTILDSLKTALIMHMELKKQQPTESDLELHRRIINQLTTACYDLNDLILGSVHERMTIIRGDRERLMAVKMRRKSSSALVINKQSPTLKQ
;
A
#
# COMPACT_ATOMS: atom_id res chain seq x y z
N ASN A 1 -8.68 16.34 -23.32
CA ASN A 1 -8.49 16.46 -21.84
C ASN A 1 -8.88 15.24 -21.00
N ALA A 2 -9.67 14.27 -21.50
CA ALA A 2 -10.03 13.06 -20.73
C ALA A 2 -8.88 12.05 -20.54
N GLY A 3 -8.04 11.84 -21.57
CA GLY A 3 -6.91 10.89 -21.50
C GLY A 3 -5.85 11.23 -20.45
N VAL A 4 -5.57 12.52 -20.27
CA VAL A 4 -4.60 13.03 -19.28
C VAL A 4 -5.10 12.81 -17.85
N ARG A 5 -6.38 13.10 -17.58
CA ARG A 5 -7.01 12.82 -16.28
C ARG A 5 -6.99 11.33 -15.95
N GLY A 6 -7.33 10.48 -16.92
CA GLY A 6 -7.27 9.03 -16.75
C GLY A 6 -5.86 8.51 -16.48
N TYR A 7 -4.85 9.05 -17.17
CA TYR A 7 -3.44 8.69 -16.91
C TYR A 7 -3.02 9.05 -15.48
N LEU A 8 -3.36 10.27 -15.02
CA LEU A 8 -3.01 10.74 -13.69
C LEU A 8 -3.60 9.81 -12.60
N THR A 9 -4.89 9.50 -12.69
CA THR A 9 -5.55 8.58 -11.74
C THR A 9 -4.92 7.19 -11.76
N ARG A 10 -4.67 6.61 -12.95
CA ARG A 10 -4.01 5.30 -13.06
C ARG A 10 -2.60 5.30 -12.48
N ARG A 11 -1.83 6.38 -12.69
CA ARG A 11 -0.48 6.51 -12.13
C ARG A 11 -0.54 6.67 -10.61
N LEU A 12 -1.46 7.48 -10.11
CA LEU A 12 -1.65 7.69 -8.68
C LEU A 12 -2.02 6.39 -7.95
N LEU A 13 -2.93 5.59 -8.53
CA LEU A 13 -3.34 4.31 -7.97
C LEU A 13 -2.20 3.28 -7.90
N ARG A 14 -1.09 3.47 -8.63
CA ARG A 14 0.10 2.60 -8.57
C ARG A 14 1.11 3.03 -7.51
N THR A 15 0.92 4.16 -6.84
CA THR A 15 1.81 4.63 -5.77
C THR A 15 1.69 3.72 -4.54
N GLU A 16 2.75 3.67 -3.73
CA GLU A 16 2.72 2.88 -2.48
C GLU A 16 1.57 3.29 -1.55
N LYS A 17 1.31 4.60 -1.41
CA LYS A 17 0.20 5.11 -0.60
C LYS A 17 -1.14 4.51 -1.04
N ALA A 18 -1.44 4.54 -2.34
CA ALA A 18 -2.68 3.95 -2.87
C ALA A 18 -2.74 2.43 -2.65
N GLN A 19 -1.61 1.73 -2.83
CA GLN A 19 -1.54 0.28 -2.62
C GLN A 19 -1.73 -0.09 -1.13
N MET A 20 -1.21 0.71 -0.21
CA MET A 20 -1.42 0.52 1.24
C MET A 20 -2.89 0.70 1.62
N LEU A 21 -3.57 1.72 1.10
CA LEU A 21 -5.01 1.92 1.33
C LEU A 21 -5.81 0.74 0.78
N LYS A 22 -5.54 0.33 -0.47
CA LYS A 22 -6.17 -0.86 -1.07
C LYS A 22 -5.95 -2.10 -0.22
N LYS A 23 -4.72 -2.32 0.26
CA LYS A 23 -4.39 -3.47 1.12
C LYS A 23 -5.18 -3.42 2.43
N THR A 24 -5.22 -2.26 3.08
CA THR A 24 -5.97 -2.05 4.34
C THR A 24 -7.45 -2.42 4.15
N ILE A 25 -8.09 -1.91 3.09
CA ILE A 25 -9.48 -2.25 2.76
C ILE A 25 -9.65 -3.77 2.60
N LEU A 26 -8.79 -4.41 1.81
CA LEU A 26 -8.89 -5.86 1.56
C LEU A 26 -8.68 -6.69 2.83
N ASP A 27 -7.71 -6.31 3.67
CA ASP A 27 -7.40 -7.04 4.90
C ASP A 27 -8.49 -6.85 5.97
N SER A 28 -9.06 -5.64 6.09
CA SER A 28 -10.24 -5.40 6.94
C SER A 28 -11.46 -6.19 6.47
N LEU A 29 -11.71 -6.28 5.15
CA LEU A 29 -12.81 -7.08 4.60
C LEU A 29 -12.61 -8.59 4.84
N LYS A 30 -11.38 -9.11 4.69
CA LYS A 30 -11.08 -10.51 5.03
C LYS A 30 -11.32 -10.77 6.50
N THR A 31 -10.90 -9.86 7.37
CA THR A 31 -11.12 -9.98 8.82
C THR A 31 -12.60 -10.00 9.14
N ALA A 32 -13.40 -9.12 8.52
CA ALA A 32 -14.86 -9.12 8.67
C ALA A 32 -15.47 -10.46 8.21
N LEU A 33 -15.01 -11.01 7.09
CA LEU A 33 -15.52 -12.27 6.56
C LEU A 33 -15.20 -13.44 7.50
N ILE A 34 -13.95 -13.56 7.97
CA ILE A 34 -13.54 -14.60 8.91
C ILE A 34 -14.37 -14.51 10.19
N MET A 35 -14.49 -13.31 10.75
CA MET A 35 -15.27 -13.05 11.94
C MET A 35 -16.74 -13.47 11.75
N HIS A 36 -17.36 -13.13 10.61
CA HIS A 36 -18.72 -13.54 10.30
C HIS A 36 -18.86 -15.07 10.22
N MET A 37 -17.88 -15.78 9.67
CA MET A 37 -17.90 -17.25 9.59
C MET A 37 -17.77 -17.91 10.97
N GLU A 38 -16.97 -17.36 11.87
CA GLU A 38 -16.83 -17.89 13.23
C GLU A 38 -18.06 -17.57 14.10
N LEU A 39 -18.65 -16.39 13.96
CA LEU A 39 -19.88 -16.02 14.65
C LEU A 39 -21.14 -16.75 14.17
N LYS A 40 -21.10 -17.44 13.02
CA LYS A 40 -22.21 -18.34 12.64
C LYS A 40 -22.32 -19.56 13.56
N LYS A 41 -21.25 -19.91 14.27
CA LYS A 41 -21.16 -21.12 15.10
C LYS A 41 -21.46 -20.85 16.58
N GLN A 42 -21.54 -19.59 17.00
CA GLN A 42 -21.66 -19.19 18.41
C GLN A 42 -22.27 -17.79 18.56
N GLN A 43 -22.81 -17.46 19.73
CA GLN A 43 -23.30 -16.10 19.99
C GLN A 43 -22.14 -15.09 20.05
N PRO A 44 -22.31 -13.86 19.53
CA PRO A 44 -21.26 -12.83 19.57
C PRO A 44 -20.94 -12.39 21.00
N THR A 45 -19.65 -12.32 21.32
CA THR A 45 -19.16 -11.75 22.58
C THR A 45 -19.04 -10.23 22.50
N GLU A 46 -18.86 -9.57 23.64
CA GLU A 46 -18.58 -8.11 23.67
C GLU A 46 -17.29 -7.76 22.90
N SER A 47 -16.26 -8.61 22.99
CA SER A 47 -15.02 -8.45 22.23
C SER A 47 -15.23 -8.55 20.73
N ASP A 48 -16.13 -9.43 20.28
CA ASP A 48 -16.52 -9.52 18.88
C ASP A 48 -17.20 -8.22 18.44
N LEU A 49 -18.16 -7.71 19.21
CA LEU A 49 -18.82 -6.43 18.88
C LEU A 49 -17.84 -5.27 18.79
N GLU A 50 -16.84 -5.22 19.68
CA GLU A 50 -15.79 -4.21 19.63
C GLU A 50 -14.90 -4.35 18.38
N LEU A 51 -14.49 -5.58 18.05
CA LEU A 51 -13.75 -5.87 16.82
C LEU A 51 -14.55 -5.44 15.59
N HIS A 52 -15.85 -5.72 15.54
CA HIS A 52 -16.73 -5.30 14.45
C HIS A 52 -16.71 -3.78 14.25
N ARG A 53 -16.86 -3.02 15.35
CA ARG A 53 -16.80 -1.55 15.32
C ARG A 53 -15.46 -1.05 14.80
N ARG A 54 -14.36 -1.64 15.25
CA ARG A 54 -13.00 -1.29 14.78
C ARG A 54 -12.85 -1.56 13.28
N ILE A 55 -13.34 -2.70 12.78
CA ILE A 55 -13.28 -3.04 11.35
C ILE A 55 -14.08 -2.02 10.52
N ILE A 56 -15.29 -1.66 10.96
CA ILE A 56 -16.10 -0.63 10.28
C ILE A 56 -15.35 0.70 10.23
N ASN A 57 -14.79 1.15 11.35
CA ASN A 57 -14.05 2.40 11.40
C ASN A 57 -12.83 2.38 10.46
N GLN A 58 -12.07 1.28 10.46
CA GLN A 58 -10.93 1.11 9.55
C GLN A 58 -11.34 1.15 8.08
N LEU A 59 -12.43 0.46 7.71
CA LEU A 59 -12.95 0.48 6.34
C LEU A 59 -13.40 1.87 5.92
N THR A 60 -14.18 2.53 6.77
CA THR A 60 -14.68 3.88 6.53
C THR A 60 -13.53 4.86 6.33
N THR A 61 -12.56 4.88 7.25
CA THR A 61 -11.37 5.75 7.14
C THR A 61 -10.58 5.44 5.88
N ALA A 62 -10.26 4.17 5.60
CA ALA A 62 -9.46 3.81 4.44
C ALA A 62 -10.17 4.14 3.10
N CYS A 63 -11.49 4.04 3.06
CA CYS A 63 -12.29 4.45 1.90
C CYS A 63 -12.27 5.97 1.71
N TYR A 64 -12.43 6.75 2.78
CA TYR A 64 -12.31 8.21 2.70
C TYR A 64 -10.91 8.65 2.30
N ASP A 65 -9.86 8.08 2.89
CA ASP A 65 -8.48 8.37 2.53
C ASP A 65 -8.19 8.06 1.04
N LEU A 66 -8.78 6.98 0.51
CA LEU A 66 -8.66 6.63 -0.90
C LEU A 66 -9.44 7.59 -1.80
N ASN A 67 -10.63 8.02 -1.36
CA ASN A 67 -11.43 9.01 -2.07
C ASN A 67 -10.70 10.35 -2.15
N ASP A 68 -10.19 10.84 -1.02
CA ASP A 68 -9.44 12.09 -0.92
C ASP A 68 -8.17 12.03 -1.76
N LEU A 69 -7.50 10.88 -1.79
CA LEU A 69 -6.36 10.63 -2.66
C LEU A 69 -6.74 10.82 -4.15
N ILE A 70 -7.82 10.20 -4.62
CA ILE A 70 -8.19 10.17 -6.04
C ILE A 70 -8.81 11.50 -6.50
N LEU A 71 -9.64 12.11 -5.65
CA LEU A 71 -10.41 13.32 -5.93
C LEU A 71 -9.70 14.60 -5.53
N GLY A 72 -8.59 14.52 -4.80
CA GLY A 72 -7.75 15.66 -4.47
C GLY A 72 -7.34 16.49 -5.68
N SER A 73 -6.85 17.70 -5.42
CA SER A 73 -6.37 18.62 -6.44
C SER A 73 -5.29 17.97 -7.32
N VAL A 74 -5.08 18.52 -8.52
CA VAL A 74 -3.99 18.04 -9.39
C VAL A 74 -2.63 18.20 -8.69
N HIS A 75 -2.45 19.28 -7.91
CA HIS A 75 -1.22 19.54 -7.16
C HIS A 75 -0.94 18.44 -6.13
N GLU A 76 -1.90 18.13 -5.26
CA GLU A 76 -1.74 17.10 -4.22
C GLU A 76 -1.41 15.73 -4.82
N ARG A 77 -2.12 15.34 -5.87
CA ARG A 77 -1.89 14.06 -6.57
C ARG A 77 -0.50 14.00 -7.21
N MET A 78 -0.04 15.11 -7.79
CA MET A 78 1.30 15.19 -8.37
C MET A 78 2.41 15.16 -7.32
N THR A 79 2.19 15.77 -6.15
CA THR A 79 3.11 15.69 -5.01
C THR A 79 3.30 14.25 -4.54
N ILE A 80 2.21 13.48 -4.41
CA ILE A 80 2.26 12.06 -4.03
C ILE A 80 3.00 11.23 -5.08
N ILE A 81 2.73 11.47 -6.37
CA ILE A 81 3.42 10.77 -7.47
C ILE A 81 4.92 11.10 -7.48
N ARG A 82 5.31 12.34 -7.18
CA ARG A 82 6.71 12.75 -7.11
C ARG A 82 7.43 12.02 -5.97
N GLY A 83 6.86 12.03 -4.76
CA GLY A 83 7.43 11.32 -3.62
C GLY A 83 7.56 9.80 -3.87
N ASP A 84 6.58 9.18 -4.52
CA ASP A 84 6.67 7.77 -4.90
C ASP A 84 7.80 7.50 -5.91
N ARG A 85 8.05 8.40 -6.87
CA ARG A 85 9.18 8.28 -7.79
C ARG A 85 10.52 8.36 -7.06
N GLU A 86 10.69 9.34 -6.18
CA GLU A 86 11.92 9.52 -5.39
C GLU A 86 12.21 8.27 -4.54
N ARG A 87 11.18 7.73 -3.89
CA ARG A 87 11.26 6.48 -3.15
C ARG A 87 11.69 5.31 -4.02
N LEU A 88 11.07 5.12 -5.19
CA LEU A 88 11.44 4.05 -6.13
C LEU A 88 12.88 4.19 -6.62
N MET A 89 13.35 5.41 -6.87
CA MET A 89 14.74 5.69 -7.23
C MET A 89 15.70 5.33 -6.09
N ALA A 90 15.38 5.71 -4.85
CA ALA A 90 16.17 5.36 -3.68
C ALA A 90 16.28 3.83 -3.49
N VAL A 91 15.18 3.09 -3.66
CA VAL A 91 15.18 1.62 -3.60
C VAL A 91 16.05 1.03 -4.71
N LYS A 92 15.96 1.54 -5.94
CA LYS A 92 16.77 1.08 -7.07
C LYS A 92 18.26 1.32 -6.84
N MET A 93 18.64 2.48 -6.30
CA MET A 93 20.03 2.80 -5.96
C MET A 93 20.56 1.86 -4.88
N ARG A 94 19.80 1.63 -3.80
CA ARG A 94 20.17 0.67 -2.73
C ARG A 94 20.41 -0.73 -3.29
N ARG A 95 19.52 -1.23 -4.15
CA ARG A 95 19.69 -2.54 -4.81
C ARG A 95 20.95 -2.61 -5.67
N LYS A 96 21.25 -1.55 -6.44
CA LYS A 96 22.46 -1.48 -7.28
C LYS A 96 23.75 -1.51 -6.44
N SER A 97 23.80 -0.77 -5.33
CA SER A 97 24.92 -0.82 -4.40
C SER A 97 25.09 -2.20 -3.76
N SER A 98 24.00 -2.87 -3.37
CA SER A 98 24.07 -4.23 -2.83
C SER A 98 24.58 -5.24 -3.87
N SER A 99 24.14 -5.15 -5.13
CA SER A 99 24.67 -6.03 -6.20
C SER A 99 26.15 -5.77 -6.52
N ALA A 100 26.60 -4.51 -6.46
CA ALA A 100 28.01 -4.17 -6.69
C ALA A 100 28.93 -4.74 -5.58
N LEU A 101 28.46 -4.76 -4.33
CA LEU A 101 29.17 -5.37 -3.19
C LEU A 101 29.30 -6.90 -3.31
N VAL A 102 28.32 -7.58 -3.91
CA VAL A 102 28.36 -9.05 -4.12
C VAL A 102 29.38 -9.42 -5.20
N ILE A 103 29.46 -8.65 -6.29
CA ILE A 103 30.41 -8.90 -7.39
C ILE A 103 31.87 -8.72 -6.91
N ASN A 104 32.14 -7.73 -6.07
CA ASN A 104 33.51 -7.44 -5.61
C ASN A 104 34.05 -8.43 -4.56
N LYS A 105 33.22 -9.36 -4.04
CA LYS A 105 33.65 -10.45 -3.13
C LYS A 105 34.08 -11.73 -3.88
N GLN A 106 33.89 -11.80 -5.20
CA GLN A 106 34.20 -13.00 -6.00
C GLN A 106 35.52 -12.91 -6.78
N SER A 107 36.37 -11.92 -6.53
CA SER A 107 37.73 -11.89 -7.07
C SER A 107 38.60 -12.92 -6.34
N PRO A 108 39.06 -14.02 -6.97
CA PRO A 108 39.97 -14.95 -6.33
C PRO A 108 41.35 -14.29 -6.21
N THR A 109 41.95 -14.43 -5.04
CA THR A 109 43.35 -14.17 -4.77
C THR A 109 44.23 -14.97 -5.74
N LEU A 110 44.74 -14.33 -6.78
CA LEU A 110 45.96 -14.77 -7.47
C LEU A 110 47.14 -14.41 -6.57
N LYS A 111 47.55 -15.37 -5.74
CA LYS A 111 48.89 -15.39 -5.15
C LYS A 111 49.67 -16.56 -5.72
N GLN A 112 50.72 -16.16 -6.44
CA GLN A 112 52.06 -16.75 -6.60
C GLN A 112 52.17 -18.21 -7.03
#